data_AF-A0A7L3Y9A4-F1
#
_entry.id   AF-A0A7L3Y9A4-F1
#
_cell.length_a   1.000
_cell.length_b   1.000
_cell.length_c   1.000
_cell.angle_alpha   90.00
_cell.angle_beta   90.00
_cell.angle_gamma   90.00
#
_symmetry.space_group_name_H-M   'P 1'
#
loop_
_entity.id
_entity.type
_entity.pdbx_description
1 polymer ?
#
loop_
_entity_poly.entity_id
_entity_poly.type
_entity_poly.pdbx_seq_one_letter_code
_entity_poly.pdbx_strand_id
1 'polypeptide(L)' 'RGRDRCRHFVLDQLPDGRYVILGERSAHAELADLLRHYAVAPVTPYREFLTVPCRR' A
#
# COMPACT_ATOMS: atom_id res chain seq x y z
N ARG A 1 0.61 15.12 8.08
CA ARG A 1 0.78 15.96 6.87
C ARG A 1 2.23 15.86 6.39
N GLY A 2 2.55 14.84 5.59
CA GLY A 2 3.86 14.61 4.99
C GLY A 2 4.05 15.30 3.64
N ARG A 3 3.68 16.59 3.52
CA ARG A 3 3.65 17.29 2.22
C ARG A 3 5.01 17.33 1.51
N ASP A 4 6.10 17.25 2.27
CA ASP A 4 7.49 17.26 1.77
C ASP A 4 8.25 15.97 2.09
N ARG A 5 7.55 14.87 2.40
CA ARG A 5 8.19 13.60 2.77
C ARG A 5 7.55 12.44 2.01
N CYS A 6 8.37 11.72 1.25
CA CYS A 6 7.98 10.45 0.68
C CYS A 6 8.06 9.36 1.73
N ARG A 7 7.10 8.43 1.69
CA ARG A 7 7.15 7.19 2.45
C ARG A 7 7.30 6.04 1.49
N HIS A 8 8.30 5.20 1.75
CA HIS A 8 8.60 4.05 0.93
C HIS A 8 8.12 2.81 1.67
N PHE A 9 7.24 2.05 1.02
CA PHE A 9 6.72 0.78 1.50
C PHE A 9 7.26 -0.31 0.58
N VAL A 10 7.68 -1.43 1.17
CA VAL A 10 8.14 -2.59 0.40
C VAL A 10 6.94 -3.49 0.15
N LEU A 11 6.72 -3.82 -1.12
CA LEU A 11 5.78 -4.86 -1.52
C LEU A 11 6.52 -6.18 -1.61
N ASP A 12 5.93 -7.20 -1.01
CA ASP A 12 6.37 -8.58 -1.16
C ASP A 12 5.31 -9.40 -1.89
N GLN A 13 5.74 -10.48 -2.54
CA GLN A 13 4.86 -11.43 -3.19
C GLN A 13 4.96 -12.76 -2.45
N LEU A 14 3.85 -13.18 -1.86
CA LEU A 14 3.75 -14.42 -1.12
C LEU A 14 3.91 -15.63 -2.07
N PRO A 15 4.23 -16.82 -1.54
CA PRO A 15 4.34 -18.04 -2.35
C PRO A 15 3.08 -18.40 -3.15
N ASP A 16 1.91 -17.92 -2.72
CA ASP A 16 0.64 -18.10 -3.42
C ASP A 16 0.35 -17.02 -4.48
N GLY A 17 1.32 -16.15 -4.76
CA GLY A 17 1.25 -15.10 -5.78
C GLY A 17 0.59 -13.80 -5.32
N ARG A 18 0.05 -13.74 -4.09
CA ARG A 18 -0.60 -12.53 -3.57
C ARG A 18 0.41 -11.47 -3.13
N TYR A 19 0.04 -10.20 -3.30
CA TYR A 19 0.80 -9.03 -2.91
C TYR A 19 0.48 -8.58 -1.49
N VAL A 20 1.51 -8.22 -0.73
CA VAL A 20 1.40 -7.67 0.62
C VAL A 20 2.38 -6.52 0.82
N ILE A 21 2.02 -5.51 1.61
CA ILE A 21 3.00 -4.55 2.14
C ILE A 21 3.68 -5.19 3.34
N LEU A 22 5.01 -5.25 3.37
CA LEU A 22 5.72 -5.82 4.52
C LEU A 22 5.32 -5.14 5.84
N GLY A 23 4.92 -5.96 6.82
CA GLY A 23 4.43 -5.50 8.13
C GLY A 23 2.91 -5.33 8.21
N GLU A 24 2.20 -5.38 7.09
CA GLU A 24 0.74 -5.36 7.05
C GLU A 24 0.14 -6.76 7.11
N ARG A 25 -1.15 -6.84 7.47
CA ARG A 25 -1.89 -8.11 7.57
C ARG A 25 -2.71 -8.45 6.34
N SER A 26 -2.90 -7.48 5.43
CA SER A 26 -3.76 -7.64 4.24
C SER A 26 -2.94 -8.09 3.04
N ALA A 27 -3.38 -9.16 2.39
CA ALA A 27 -2.77 -9.69 1.16
C ALA A 27 -3.80 -9.75 0.03
N HIS A 28 -3.39 -9.41 -1.18
CA HIS A 28 -4.28 -9.16 -2.32
C HIS A 28 -3.84 -9.94 -3.56
N ALA A 29 -4.79 -10.46 -4.34
CA ALA A 29 -4.47 -11.24 -5.54
C ALA A 29 -3.80 -10.39 -6.63
N GLU A 30 -4.26 -9.15 -6.82
CA GLU A 30 -3.70 -8.21 -7.78
C GLU A 30 -3.16 -6.96 -7.11
N LEU A 31 -2.16 -6.32 -7.73
CA LEU A 31 -1.65 -5.02 -7.26
C LEU A 31 -2.75 -3.95 -7.26
N ALA A 32 -3.67 -3.98 -8.23
CA ALA A 32 -4.79 -3.04 -8.29
C ALA A 32 -5.70 -3.16 -7.05
N ASP A 33 -5.91 -4.37 -6.53
CA ASP A 33 -6.73 -4.58 -5.35
C ASP A 33 -6.05 -4.11 -4.07
N LEU A 34 -4.72 -4.27 -3.99
CA LEU A 34 -3.92 -3.70 -2.92
C LEU A 34 -4.04 -2.16 -2.90
N LEU A 35 -3.93 -1.52 -4.06
CA LEU A 35 -4.04 -0.07 -4.17
C LEU A 35 -5.45 0.43 -3.79
N ARG A 36 -6.51 -0.27 -4.23
CA ARG A 36 -7.90 0.05 -3.85
C ARG A 36 -8.13 -0.12 -2.35
N HIS A 37 -7.59 -1.17 -1.75
CA HIS A 37 -7.69 -1.39 -0.31
C HIS A 37 -7.09 -0.23 0.48
N TYR A 38 -5.85 0.17 0.15
CA TYR A 38 -5.16 1.25 0.87
C TYR A 38 -5.64 2.67 0.51
N ALA A 39 -6.63 2.80 -0.38
CA ALA A 39 -7.39 4.04 -0.57
C ALA A 39 -8.47 4.24 0.52
N VAL A 40 -8.92 3.17 1.16
CA VAL A 40 -9.98 3.20 2.20
C VAL A 40 -9.53 2.64 3.56
N ALA A 41 -8.43 1.89 3.59
CA ALA A 41 -7.75 1.42 4.79
C ALA A 41 -6.40 2.12 4.91
N PRO A 42 -6.03 2.64 6.09
CA PRO A 42 -4.79 3.40 6.23
C PRO A 42 -3.58 2.46 6.39
N VAL A 43 -2.44 2.82 5.79
CA VAL A 43 -1.20 2.03 5.89
C VAL A 43 -0.51 2.30 7.23
N THR A 44 -0.11 1.25 7.95
CA THR A 44 0.65 1.39 9.20
C THR A 44 2.14 1.71 8.92
N PRO A 45 2.86 2.32 9.88
CA PRO A 45 2.40 2.89 11.15
C PRO A 45 1.80 4.31 11.01
N TYR A 46 1.88 4.90 9.82
CA TYR A 46 1.61 6.34 9.62
C TYR A 46 0.13 6.69 9.59
N ARG A 47 -0.72 5.69 9.38
CA ARG A 47 -2.17 5.82 9.30
C ARG A 47 -2.60 6.79 8.19
N GLU A 48 -1.89 6.79 7.07
CA GLU A 48 -2.16 7.61 5.89
C GLU A 48 -2.78 6.74 4.78
N PHE A 49 -3.62 7.33 3.93
CA PHE A 49 -4.30 6.66 2.82
C PHE A 49 -3.63 7.00 1.48
N LEU A 50 -3.70 6.08 0.53
CA LEU A 50 -3.43 6.38 -0.87
C LEU A 50 -4.56 7.27 -1.40
N THR A 51 -4.21 8.36 -2.09
CA THR A 51 -5.18 9.36 -2.52
C THR A 51 -5.22 9.49 -4.03
N VAL A 52 -4.30 10.25 -4.59
CA VAL A 52 -4.20 10.47 -6.03
C VAL A 52 -2.90 9.86 -6.54
N PRO A 53 -2.93 9.15 -7.68
CA PRO A 53 -1.70 8.69 -8.31
C PRO A 53 -0.86 9.89 -8.75
N CYS A 54 0.46 9.76 -8.61
CA CYS A 54 1.40 10.74 -9.15
C CYS A 54 1.30 10.79 -10.68
N ARG A 55 1.55 11.97 -11.25
CA ARG A 55 1.70 12.12 -12.71
C ARG A 55 3.02 11.49 -13.15
N ARG A 56 3.05 11.01 -14.39
CA ARG A 56 4.21 10.39 -15.01
C ARG A 56 5.17 11.43 -15.59
#